data_AF-A0A9Q3FT26-F1
#
_entry.id   AF-A0A9Q3FT26-F1
#
_cell.length_a   1.000
_cell.length_b   1.000
_cell.length_c   1.000
_cell.angle_alpha   90.00
_cell.angle_beta   90.00
_cell.angle_gamma   90.00
#
_symmetry.space_group_name_H-M   'P 1'
#
loop_
_entity.id
_entity.type
_entity.pdbx_description
1 polymer ?
#
loop_
_entity_poly.entity_id
_entity_poly.type
_entity_poly.pdbx_seq_one_letter_code
_entity_poly.pdbx_strand_id
1 'polypeptide(L)'
;MDIKERLLTFGFKEIPKPKIHHFCPLELMEIFIGKEEYPIRALVDTGAELKIIPQEIAIKSFLTTRKLNMKPRGIGGHTTSLVALSEFTPIILASGEETQIHFFIAKGFIHTVLGRSFLADNHIRLEFSHK
;
A
#
# COMPACT_ATOMS: atom_id res chain seq x y z
N MET A 1 -24.47 29.95 -16.99
CA MET A 1 -23.02 29.91 -17.28
C MET A 1 -22.62 28.46 -17.33
N ASP A 2 -22.10 28.01 -18.47
CA ASP A 2 -21.72 26.62 -18.69
C ASP A 2 -20.50 26.26 -17.83
N ILE A 3 -20.39 25.01 -17.40
CA ILE A 3 -19.30 24.52 -16.55
C ILE A 3 -17.93 24.80 -17.18
N LYS A 4 -17.85 24.70 -18.51
CA LYS A 4 -16.62 24.98 -19.26
C LYS A 4 -16.15 26.43 -19.13
N GLU A 5 -17.07 27.38 -19.25
CA GLU A 5 -16.75 28.81 -19.11
C GLU A 5 -16.22 29.10 -17.70
N ARG A 6 -16.83 28.48 -16.69
CA ARG A 6 -16.44 28.63 -15.29
C ARG A 6 -15.00 28.14 -15.06
N LEU A 7 -14.63 26.99 -15.64
CA LEU A 7 -13.29 26.40 -15.50
C LEU A 7 -12.20 27.24 -16.19
N LEU A 8 -12.48 27.81 -17.37
CA LEU A 8 -11.55 28.72 -18.05
C LEU A 8 -11.33 30.02 -17.25
N THR A 9 -12.37 30.53 -16.60
CA THR A 9 -12.29 31.74 -15.76
C THR A 9 -11.35 31.54 -14.55
N PHE A 10 -11.23 30.30 -14.05
CA PHE A 10 -10.28 29.92 -12.99
C PHE A 10 -8.88 29.55 -13.50
N GLY A 11 -8.59 29.77 -14.79
CA GLY A 11 -7.26 29.57 -15.38
C GLY A 11 -6.93 28.13 -15.80
N PHE A 12 -7.92 27.21 -15.78
CA PHE A 12 -7.72 25.86 -16.33
C PHE A 12 -7.72 25.91 -17.86
N LYS A 13 -6.68 25.37 -18.49
CA LYS A 13 -6.59 25.24 -19.95
C LYS A 13 -7.20 23.92 -20.41
N GLU A 14 -7.85 23.90 -21.58
CA GLU A 14 -8.22 22.65 -22.24
C GLU A 14 -6.95 21.87 -22.59
N ILE A 15 -6.88 20.61 -22.16
CA ILE A 15 -5.77 19.70 -22.44
C ILE A 15 -6.18 18.84 -23.65
N PRO A 16 -5.34 18.69 -24.70
CA PRO A 16 -5.66 17.82 -25.83
C PRO A 16 -5.92 16.37 -25.37
N LYS A 17 -6.74 15.63 -26.14
CA LYS A 17 -7.21 14.27 -25.82
C LYS A 17 -6.08 13.41 -25.24
N PRO A 18 -6.28 12.76 -24.08
CA PRO A 18 -5.19 12.21 -23.29
C PRO A 18 -4.54 11.03 -24.03
N LYS A 19 -3.22 11.08 -24.22
CA LYS A 19 -2.43 9.85 -24.09
C LYS A 19 -2.74 9.31 -22.70
N ILE A 20 -2.98 8.01 -22.54
CA ILE A 20 -3.34 7.41 -21.25
C ILE A 20 -2.25 7.78 -20.23
N HIS A 21 -2.51 8.77 -19.37
CA HIS A 21 -1.51 9.36 -18.47
C HIS A 21 -1.47 8.68 -17.09
N HIS A 22 -2.43 7.79 -16.81
CA HIS A 22 -2.57 7.17 -15.50
C HIS A 22 -2.80 5.67 -15.66
N PHE A 23 -1.71 4.91 -15.59
CA PHE A 23 -1.76 3.50 -15.26
C PHE A 23 -1.72 3.43 -13.73
N CYS A 24 -2.82 3.03 -13.10
CA CYS A 24 -2.84 2.68 -11.68
C CYS A 24 -2.99 1.17 -11.62
N PRO A 25 -1.90 0.39 -11.80
CA PRO A 25 -1.98 -1.02 -11.54
C PRO A 25 -2.18 -1.15 -10.03
N LEU A 26 -3.39 -1.45 -9.60
CA LEU A 26 -3.61 -2.03 -8.28
C LEU A 26 -3.04 -3.45 -8.33
N GLU A 27 -1.73 -3.55 -8.36
CA GLU A 27 -1.03 -4.83 -8.34
C GLU A 27 -1.07 -5.36 -6.92
N LEU A 28 -1.75 -6.49 -6.79
CA LEU A 28 -1.74 -7.28 -5.58
C LEU A 28 -0.58 -8.26 -5.70
N MET A 29 0.37 -8.14 -4.79
CA MET A 29 1.46 -9.09 -4.62
C MET A 29 1.04 -10.12 -3.58
N GLU A 30 1.28 -11.40 -3.87
CA GLU A 30 1.12 -12.46 -2.89
C GLU A 30 2.36 -12.56 -2.01
N ILE A 31 2.14 -12.51 -0.70
CA ILE A 31 3.18 -12.73 0.31
C ILE A 31 2.72 -13.83 1.27
N PHE A 32 3.66 -14.66 1.70
CA PHE A 32 3.42 -15.68 2.70
C PHE A 32 4.09 -15.27 4.01
N ILE A 33 3.37 -15.39 5.12
CA ILE A 33 3.90 -15.10 6.46
C ILE A 33 3.98 -16.42 7.22
N GLY A 34 5.18 -16.81 7.64
CA GLY A 34 5.39 -18.06 8.37
C GLY A 34 4.97 -19.30 7.56
N LYS A 35 4.08 -20.12 8.11
CA LYS A 35 3.54 -21.35 7.47
C LYS A 35 2.05 -21.24 7.16
N GLU A 36 1.57 -20.03 6.87
CA GLU A 36 0.19 -19.84 6.41
C GLU A 36 -0.11 -20.73 5.20
N GLU A 37 -1.28 -21.37 5.18
CA GLU A 37 -1.72 -22.22 4.06
C GLU A 37 -2.05 -21.40 2.80
N TYR A 38 -2.42 -20.11 2.97
CA TYR A 38 -2.85 -19.23 1.89
C TYR A 38 -2.04 -17.93 1.88
N PRO A 39 -1.70 -17.39 0.70
CA PRO A 39 -0.99 -16.13 0.61
C PRO A 39 -1.87 -14.95 1.03
N ILE A 40 -1.24 -13.96 1.65
CA ILE A 40 -1.83 -12.65 1.87
C ILE A 40 -1.64 -11.85 0.58
N ARG A 41 -2.74 -11.35 0.02
CA ARG A 41 -2.71 -10.43 -1.11
C ARG A 41 -2.49 -9.01 -0.62
N ALA A 42 -1.28 -8.51 -0.80
CA ALA A 42 -0.87 -7.18 -0.37
C ALA A 42 -0.88 -6.20 -1.54
N LEU A 43 -1.43 -5.01 -1.31
CA LEU A 43 -1.43 -3.92 -2.27
C LEU A 43 -0.02 -3.31 -2.36
N VAL A 44 0.55 -3.29 -3.55
CA VAL A 44 1.78 -2.55 -3.83
C VAL A 44 1.43 -1.09 -4.08
N ASP A 45 1.86 -0.19 -3.20
CA ASP A 45 1.47 1.22 -3.23
C ASP A 45 2.68 2.16 -3.11
N THR A 46 3.08 2.76 -4.23
CA THR A 46 4.13 3.78 -4.26
C THR A 46 3.71 5.12 -3.65
N GLY A 47 2.44 5.33 -3.35
CA GLY A 47 1.94 6.50 -2.62
C GLY A 47 2.00 6.33 -1.10
N ALA A 48 1.98 5.09 -0.60
CA ALA A 48 2.03 4.81 0.83
C ALA A 48 3.48 4.82 1.36
N GLU A 49 3.70 5.44 2.51
CA GLU A 49 5.00 5.40 3.20
C GLU A 49 5.19 4.13 4.03
N LEU A 50 4.08 3.69 4.64
CA LEU A 50 4.07 2.65 5.65
C LEU A 50 3.72 1.30 5.05
N LYS A 51 4.31 0.26 5.63
CA LYS A 51 3.95 -1.14 5.46
C LYS A 51 2.88 -1.47 6.50
N ILE A 52 1.68 -1.79 6.05
CA ILE A 52 0.52 -1.96 6.94
C ILE A 52 -0.03 -3.38 6.79
N ILE A 53 -0.40 -4.00 7.91
CA ILE A 53 -1.16 -5.25 7.91
C ILE A 53 -2.40 -5.10 8.81
N PRO A 54 -3.56 -5.64 8.41
CA PRO A 54 -4.75 -5.63 9.25
C PRO A 54 -4.51 -6.40 10.55
N GLN A 55 -5.09 -5.90 11.65
CA GLN A 55 -5.00 -6.55 12.96
C GLN A 55 -5.48 -8.00 12.93
N GLU A 56 -6.53 -8.29 12.17
CA GLU A 56 -7.09 -9.64 12.05
C GLU A 56 -6.09 -10.62 11.44
N ILE A 57 -5.35 -10.19 10.41
CA ILE A 57 -4.31 -11.01 9.76
C ILE A 57 -3.14 -11.18 10.73
N ALA A 58 -2.68 -10.10 11.37
CA ALA A 58 -1.59 -10.18 12.33
C ALA A 58 -1.85 -11.16 13.49
N ILE A 59 -3.11 -11.24 13.96
CA ILE A 59 -3.52 -12.20 14.99
C ILE A 59 -3.52 -13.62 14.43
N LYS A 60 -4.09 -13.85 13.24
CA LYS A 60 -4.13 -15.17 12.60
C LYS A 60 -2.75 -15.73 12.30
N SER A 61 -1.82 -14.86 11.88
CA SER A 61 -0.43 -15.22 11.59
C SER A 61 0.45 -15.30 12.84
N PHE A 62 -0.12 -15.15 14.04
CA PHE A 62 0.61 -15.17 15.33
C PHE A 62 1.82 -14.21 15.36
N LEU A 63 1.68 -13.02 14.77
CA LEU A 63 2.78 -12.06 14.71
C LEU A 63 3.19 -11.59 16.10
N THR A 64 4.50 -11.67 16.37
CA THR A 64 5.07 -11.02 17.56
C THR A 64 5.00 -9.51 17.35
N THR A 65 4.41 -8.80 18.30
CA THR A 65 4.12 -7.37 18.17
C THR A 65 4.49 -6.60 19.43
N ARG A 66 4.95 -5.36 19.24
CA ARG A 66 5.02 -4.36 20.30
C ARG A 66 3.89 -3.35 20.16
N LYS A 67 3.27 -2.96 21.27
CA LYS A 67 2.19 -1.97 21.27
C LYS A 67 2.72 -0.60 20.83
N LEU A 68 1.89 0.13 20.08
CA LEU A 68 2.05 1.54 19.80
C LEU A 68 0.68 2.19 19.67
N ASN A 69 0.64 3.53 19.62
CA ASN A 69 -0.59 4.25 19.34
C ASN A 69 -0.28 5.41 18.40
N MET A 70 -0.57 5.24 17.12
CA MET A 70 -0.33 6.23 16.09
C MET A 70 -1.55 6.35 15.18
N LYS A 71 -1.82 7.55 14.69
CA LYS A 71 -2.92 7.83 13.76
C LYS A 71 -2.42 8.64 12.56
N PRO A 72 -1.70 8.02 11.61
CA PRO A 72 -1.33 8.69 10.38
C PRO A 72 -2.58 9.18 9.63
N ARG A 73 -2.40 10.30 8.93
CA ARG A 73 -3.44 10.92 8.10
C ARG A 73 -3.18 10.60 6.64
N GLY A 74 -4.16 10.03 5.97
CA GLY A 74 -4.15 9.80 4.53
C GLY A 74 -4.67 11.00 3.74
N ILE A 75 -4.69 10.84 2.42
CA ILE A 75 -5.29 11.81 1.49
C ILE A 75 -6.78 11.97 1.82
N GLY A 76 -7.29 13.20 1.77
CA GLY A 76 -8.68 13.51 2.15
C GLY A 76 -8.92 13.62 3.66
N GLY A 77 -7.88 13.48 4.50
CA GLY A 77 -7.97 13.70 5.94
C GLY A 77 -8.40 12.48 6.76
N HIS A 78 -8.62 11.34 6.11
CA HIS A 78 -8.88 10.06 6.79
C HIS A 78 -7.72 9.67 7.70
N THR A 79 -8.02 9.08 8.85
CA THR A 79 -7.00 8.61 9.80
C THR A 79 -7.09 7.11 9.98
N THR A 80 -5.96 6.43 9.88
CA THR A 80 -5.85 4.99 10.15
C THR A 80 -5.29 4.79 11.54
N SER A 81 -5.93 3.98 12.39
CA SER A 81 -5.42 3.72 13.74
C SER A 81 -4.41 2.57 13.73
N LEU A 82 -3.13 2.88 13.91
CA LEU A 82 -2.05 1.91 14.10
C LEU A 82 -1.93 1.60 15.60
N VAL A 83 -1.97 0.32 15.96
CA VAL A 83 -2.05 -0.14 17.35
C VAL A 83 -0.87 -1.00 17.81
N ALA A 84 -0.06 -1.47 16.85
CA ALA A 84 1.13 -2.25 17.12
C ALA A 84 2.12 -2.18 15.95
N LEU A 85 3.35 -2.61 16.20
CA LEU A 85 4.37 -2.86 15.20
C LEU A 85 4.85 -4.30 15.36
N SER A 86 4.91 -5.05 14.26
CA SER A 86 5.68 -6.29 14.17
C SER A 86 7.00 -5.98 13.48
N GLU A 87 8.10 -6.42 14.07
CA GLU A 87 9.45 -6.15 13.56
C GLU A 87 10.10 -7.44 13.09
N PHE A 88 10.88 -7.35 12.02
CA PHE A 88 11.61 -8.50 11.44
C PHE A 88 10.69 -9.69 11.11
N THR A 89 9.47 -9.43 10.66
CA THR A 89 8.54 -10.48 10.23
C THR A 89 9.13 -11.17 9.00
N PRO A 90 9.45 -12.48 9.05
CA PRO A 90 9.91 -13.20 7.88
C PRO A 90 8.74 -13.40 6.92
N ILE A 91 8.96 -13.08 5.66
CA ILE A 91 7.99 -13.30 4.58
C ILE A 91 8.65 -13.99 3.40
N ILE A 92 7.83 -14.70 2.64
CA ILE A 92 8.21 -15.28 1.35
C ILE A 92 7.40 -14.57 0.28
N LEU A 93 8.07 -14.06 -0.74
CA LEU A 93 7.41 -13.47 -1.91
C LEU A 93 6.92 -14.57 -2.84
N ALA A 94 5.95 -14.25 -3.72
CA ALA A 94 5.52 -15.19 -4.76
C ALA A 94 6.66 -15.72 -5.66
N SER A 95 7.78 -14.99 -5.76
CA SER A 95 9.00 -15.43 -6.44
C SER A 95 9.77 -16.54 -5.70
N GLY A 96 9.41 -16.85 -4.45
CA GLY A 96 10.14 -17.75 -3.57
C GLY A 96 11.26 -17.08 -2.77
N GLU A 97 11.49 -15.77 -2.97
CA GLU A 97 12.50 -15.02 -2.22
C GLU A 97 12.06 -14.80 -0.77
N GLU A 98 12.97 -15.05 0.16
CA GLU A 98 12.79 -14.80 1.59
C GLU A 98 13.31 -13.41 1.97
N THR A 99 12.49 -12.63 2.66
CA THR A 99 12.88 -11.29 3.15
C THR A 99 12.26 -11.02 4.51
N GLN A 100 12.66 -9.92 5.15
CA GLN A 100 12.13 -9.47 6.43
C GLN A 100 11.46 -8.11 6.29
N ILE A 101 10.33 -7.95 6.96
CA ILE A 101 9.53 -6.73 6.89
C ILE A 101 9.09 -6.26 8.28
N HIS A 102 8.99 -4.94 8.43
CA HIS A 102 8.36 -4.31 9.60
C HIS A 102 6.93 -3.90 9.24
N PHE A 103 5.94 -4.48 9.92
CA PHE A 103 4.53 -4.17 9.69
C PHE A 103 3.95 -3.31 10.80
N PHE A 104 3.35 -2.18 10.43
CA PHE A 104 2.40 -1.49 11.30
C PHE A 104 1.07 -2.23 11.28
N ILE A 105 0.59 -2.59 12.47
CA ILE A 105 -0.69 -3.27 12.66
C ILE A 105 -1.78 -2.21 12.77
N ALA A 106 -2.75 -2.26 11.87
CA ALA A 106 -3.85 -1.29 11.87
C ALA A 106 -5.21 -1.92 12.14
N LYS A 107 -6.06 -1.13 12.82
CA LYS A 107 -7.45 -1.46 13.11
C LYS A 107 -8.37 -1.03 11.97
N GLY A 108 -9.40 -1.82 11.74
CA GLY A 108 -10.46 -1.55 10.77
C GLY A 108 -10.31 -2.36 9.49
N PHE A 109 -11.23 -2.13 8.55
CA PHE A 109 -11.25 -2.79 7.26
C PHE A 109 -10.29 -2.09 6.31
N ILE A 110 -9.07 -2.64 6.22
CA ILE A 110 -7.99 -2.11 5.39
C ILE A 110 -7.33 -3.27 4.64
N HIS A 111 -6.69 -2.98 3.52
CA HIS A 111 -5.82 -3.94 2.86
C HIS A 111 -4.46 -4.00 3.56
N THR A 112 -3.78 -5.15 3.44
CA THR A 112 -2.33 -5.19 3.64
C THR A 112 -1.68 -4.33 2.56
N VAL A 113 -0.74 -3.46 2.94
CA VAL A 113 -0.08 -2.51 2.03
C VAL A 113 1.43 -2.67 2.13
N LEU A 114 2.08 -2.82 0.97
CA LEU A 114 3.52 -2.73 0.79
C LEU A 114 3.85 -1.34 0.23
N GLY A 115 4.15 -0.42 1.15
CA GLY A 115 4.46 0.96 0.80
C GLY A 115 5.86 1.15 0.21
N ARG A 116 6.18 2.38 -0.18
CA ARG A 116 7.47 2.81 -0.75
C ARG A 116 8.70 2.29 -0.03
N SER A 117 8.68 2.26 1.30
CA SER A 117 9.82 1.79 2.08
C SER A 117 10.13 0.33 1.78
N PHE A 118 9.12 -0.55 1.69
CA PHE A 118 9.32 -1.94 1.25
C PHE A 118 9.92 -2.03 -0.15
N LEU A 119 9.39 -1.23 -1.08
CA LEU A 119 9.84 -1.23 -2.47
C LEU A 119 11.29 -0.79 -2.60
N ALA A 120 11.69 0.22 -1.82
CA ALA A 120 13.08 0.68 -1.75
C ALA A 120 14.00 -0.40 -1.13
N ASP A 121 13.59 -0.99 -0.01
CA ASP A 121 14.36 -2.00 0.73
C ASP A 121 14.64 -3.25 -0.13
N ASN A 122 13.73 -3.60 -1.05
CA ASN A 122 13.83 -4.80 -1.89
C ASN A 122 14.13 -4.47 -3.37
N HIS A 123 14.58 -3.25 -3.67
CA HIS A 123 14.93 -2.79 -5.02
C HIS A 123 13.83 -3.00 -6.09
N ILE A 124 12.57 -2.99 -5.68
CA ILE A 124 11.43 -3.18 -6.57
C ILE A 124 11.23 -1.92 -7.41
N ARG A 125 11.09 -2.11 -8.73
CA ARG A 125 10.82 -1.06 -9.70
C ARG A 125 9.55 -1.39 -10.47
N LEU A 126 8.68 -0.38 -10.60
CA LEU A 126 7.55 -0.48 -11.52
C LEU A 126 8.06 -0.25 -12.93
N GLU A 127 7.89 -1.25 -13.79
CA GLU A 127 8.18 -1.15 -15.21
C GLU A 127 6.87 -0.98 -15.99
N PHE A 128 6.74 0.16 -16.66
CA PHE A 128 5.58 0.41 -17.53
C PHE A 128 5.89 -0.16 -18.92
N SER A 129 5.17 -1.22 -19.31
CA SER A 129 5.21 -1.68 -20.70
C SER A 129 4.23 -0.86 -21.54
N HIS A 130 4.75 -0.19 -22.57
CA HIS A 130 3.91 0.39 -23.62
C HIS A 130 3.51 -0.75 -24.56
N LYS A 131 2.33 -1.34 -24.33
CA LYS A 131 1.64 -2.11 -25.37
C LYS A 131 0.78 -1.19 -26.21
#